data_AF-A0A3M7PBF2-F1
#
_entry.id   AF-A0A3M7PBF2-F1
#
_cell.length_a   1.000
_cell.length_b   1.000
_cell.length_c   1.000
_cell.angle_alpha   90.00
_cell.angle_beta   90.00
_cell.angle_gamma   90.00
#
_symmetry.space_group_name_H-M   'P 1'
#
loop_
_entity.id
_entity.type
_entity.pdbx_description
1 polymer ?
#
loop_
_entity_poly.entity_id
_entity_poly.type
_entity_poly.pdbx_seq_one_letter_code
_entity_poly.pdbx_strand_id
1 'polypeptide(L)'
;MAKTVHDITDSIFKEIGEFGPYQFLVFALVGLVATIPGIVGFSFAFYAATPSFRCKIPGFANDTYEIQNENHQSLIDKFIPFLSDKSFKGIYEGCTVKTFMNSSSSNNFTINYCSEWVFSKEYFESTLVTEVFF
;
A
#
# COMPACT_ATOMS: atom_id res chain seq x y z
N MET A 1 -23.17 13.14 58.07
CA MET A 1 -21.90 12.56 57.59
C MET A 1 -21.86 12.75 56.08
N ALA A 2 -20.82 13.39 55.55
CA ALA A 2 -20.65 13.54 54.10
C ALA A 2 -20.31 12.17 53.50
N LYS A 3 -21.11 11.68 52.57
CA LYS A 3 -20.81 10.46 51.82
C LYS A 3 -19.59 10.70 50.92
N THR A 4 -18.61 9.81 51.01
CA THR A 4 -17.44 9.80 50.13
C THR A 4 -17.88 9.53 48.70
N VAL A 5 -17.21 10.11 47.70
CA VAL A 5 -17.58 10.01 46.28
C VAL A 5 -17.79 8.57 45.81
N HIS A 6 -16.98 7.62 46.29
CA HIS A 6 -17.11 6.19 45.99
C HIS A 6 -18.47 5.61 46.38
N ASP A 7 -19.00 6.03 47.54
CA ASP A 7 -20.26 5.55 48.12
C ASP A 7 -21.48 6.11 47.36
N ILE A 8 -21.30 7.25 46.71
CA ILE A 8 -22.28 7.85 45.79
C ILE A 8 -22.29 7.06 44.48
N THR A 9 -21.11 6.72 43.93
CA THR A 9 -21.01 5.95 42.69
C THR A 9 -21.63 4.56 42.82
N ASP A 10 -21.35 3.83 43.91
CA ASP A 10 -21.92 2.48 44.12
C ASP A 10 -23.44 2.52 44.34
N SER A 11 -23.96 3.53 45.03
CA SER A 11 -25.41 3.69 45.20
C SER A 11 -26.12 4.02 43.90
N ILE A 12 -25.51 4.85 43.05
CA ILE A 12 -26.00 5.13 41.69
C ILE A 12 -26.01 3.85 40.84
N PHE A 13 -24.92 3.06 40.82
CA PHE A 13 -24.91 1.79 40.08
C PHE A 13 -25.95 0.78 40.60
N LYS A 14 -26.19 0.76 41.91
CA LYS A 14 -27.21 -0.11 42.53
C LYS A 14 -28.64 0.34 42.21
N GLU A 15 -28.86 1.62 41.98
CA GLU A 15 -30.17 2.22 41.68
C GLU A 15 -30.51 2.16 40.17
N ILE A 16 -29.49 2.20 39.30
CA ILE A 16 -29.65 2.02 37.84
C ILE A 16 -29.81 0.54 37.46
N GLY A 17 -29.35 -0.38 38.32
CA GLY A 17 -29.36 -1.83 38.09
C GLY A 17 -28.12 -2.32 37.33
N GLU A 18 -27.63 -3.50 37.69
CA GLU A 18 -26.54 -4.18 36.97
C GLU A 18 -26.93 -4.45 35.51
N PHE A 19 -25.94 -4.47 34.61
CA PHE A 19 -26.13 -4.74 33.18
C PHE A 19 -26.98 -6.01 32.98
N GLY A 20 -28.24 -5.83 32.59
CA GLY A 20 -29.13 -6.94 32.34
C GLY A 20 -28.70 -7.74 31.10
N PRO A 21 -29.11 -9.01 30.97
CA PRO A 21 -28.76 -9.84 29.81
C PRO A 21 -29.24 -9.23 28.49
N TYR A 22 -30.36 -8.50 28.52
CA TYR A 22 -30.87 -7.77 27.35
C TYR A 22 -30.00 -6.56 26.98
N GLN A 23 -29.56 -5.76 27.97
CA GLN A 23 -28.66 -4.63 27.72
C GLN A 23 -27.31 -5.08 27.18
N PHE A 24 -26.79 -6.20 27.71
CA PHE A 24 -25.58 -6.81 27.18
C PHE A 24 -25.74 -7.28 25.73
N LEU A 25 -26.86 -7.93 25.40
CA LEU A 25 -27.15 -8.40 24.04
C LEU A 25 -27.26 -7.23 23.03
N VAL A 26 -27.95 -6.15 23.41
CA VAL A 26 -28.05 -4.95 22.56
C VAL A 26 -26.68 -4.29 22.40
N PHE A 27 -25.90 -4.17 23.48
CA PHE A 27 -24.54 -3.62 23.41
C PHE A 27 -23.62 -4.46 22.52
N ALA A 28 -23.71 -5.78 22.59
CA ALA A 28 -22.96 -6.70 21.74
C ALA A 28 -23.36 -6.58 20.26
N LEU A 29 -24.66 -6.46 19.95
CA LEU A 29 -25.15 -6.24 18.59
C LEU A 29 -24.66 -4.91 18.02
N VAL A 30 -24.74 -3.83 18.81
CA VAL A 30 -24.23 -2.52 18.40
C VAL A 30 -22.72 -2.56 18.20
N GLY A 31 -21.99 -3.23 19.09
CA GLY A 31 -20.55 -3.45 18.96
C GLY A 31 -20.20 -4.22 17.68
N LEU A 32 -20.95 -5.27 17.34
CA LEU A 32 -20.74 -6.06 16.12
C LEU A 32 -21.00 -5.22 14.86
N VAL A 33 -22.03 -4.38 14.86
CA VAL A 33 -22.27 -3.47 13.72
C VAL A 33 -21.15 -2.43 13.61
N ALA A 34 -20.61 -1.96 14.74
CA ALA A 34 -19.52 -0.99 14.77
C ALA A 34 -18.16 -1.57 14.35
N THR A 35 -17.94 -2.88 14.43
CA THR A 35 -16.66 -3.49 13.99
C THR A 35 -16.55 -3.62 12.48
N ILE A 36 -17.68 -3.73 11.76
CA ILE A 36 -17.71 -3.86 10.29
C ILE A 36 -16.88 -2.76 9.60
N PRO A 37 -17.10 -1.45 9.84
CA PRO A 37 -16.29 -0.40 9.22
C PRO A 37 -14.81 -0.47 9.63
N GLY A 38 -14.50 -0.95 10.84
CA GLY A 38 -13.12 -1.18 11.27
C GLY A 38 -12.42 -2.27 10.46
N ILE A 39 -13.11 -3.39 10.20
CA ILE A 39 -12.60 -4.47 9.37
C ILE A 39 -12.39 -3.98 7.93
N VAL A 40 -13.36 -3.27 7.35
CA VAL A 40 -13.25 -2.74 5.98
C VAL A 40 -12.09 -1.76 5.86
N GLY A 41 -11.93 -0.84 6.82
CA GLY A 41 -10.82 0.11 6.83
C GLY A 41 -9.46 -0.59 6.96
N PHE A 42 -9.39 -1.66 7.74
CA PHE A 42 -8.17 -2.47 7.84
C PHE A 42 -7.88 -3.24 6.55
N SER A 43 -8.90 -3.87 5.94
CA SER A 43 -8.75 -4.57 4.66
C SER A 43 -8.31 -3.64 3.52
N PHE A 44 -8.74 -2.38 3.53
CA PHE A 44 -8.33 -1.39 2.54
C PHE A 44 -6.80 -1.22 2.49
N ALA A 45 -6.12 -1.29 3.64
CA ALA A 45 -4.66 -1.15 3.69
C ALA A 45 -3.93 -2.24 2.89
N PHE A 46 -4.52 -3.43 2.70
CA PHE A 46 -3.92 -4.52 1.94
C PHE A 46 -4.20 -4.39 0.44
N TYR A 47 -5.47 -4.19 0.05
CA TYR A 47 -5.82 -4.15 -1.37
C TYR A 47 -5.52 -2.82 -2.05
N ALA A 48 -5.42 -1.72 -1.30
CA ALA A 48 -5.03 -0.40 -1.83
C ALA A 48 -3.53 -0.10 -1.69
N ALA A 49 -2.74 -1.04 -1.15
CA ALA A 49 -1.29 -0.88 -1.09
C ALA A 49 -0.71 -0.79 -2.52
N THR A 50 0.18 0.18 -2.72
CA THR A 50 0.99 0.29 -3.94
C THR A 50 2.29 -0.50 -3.71
N PRO A 51 2.46 -1.70 -4.29
CA PRO A 51 3.72 -2.41 -4.22
C PRO A 51 4.80 -1.62 -4.97
N SER A 52 6.07 -1.89 -4.68
CA SER A 52 7.19 -1.31 -5.43
C SER A 52 7.01 -1.57 -6.92
N PHE A 53 7.11 -0.52 -7.73
CA PHE A 53 6.81 -0.57 -9.14
C PHE A 53 7.89 0.12 -9.96
N ARG A 54 8.05 -0.33 -11.20
CA ARG A 54 8.94 0.28 -12.18
C ARG A 54 8.30 0.28 -13.55
N CYS A 55 8.79 1.13 -14.44
CA CYS A 55 8.35 1.10 -15.83
C CYS A 55 8.74 -0.20 -16.52
N LYS A 56 7.88 -0.68 -17.41
CA LYS A 56 8.20 -1.79 -18.30
C LYS A 56 9.27 -1.35 -19.30
N ILE A 57 10.26 -2.22 -19.51
CA ILE A 57 11.34 -1.95 -20.47
C ILE A 57 10.77 -2.04 -21.91
N PRO A 58 10.94 -1.00 -22.74
CA PRO A 58 10.42 -1.01 -24.11
C PRO A 58 11.13 -2.09 -24.95
N GLY A 59 10.36 -2.98 -25.56
CA GLY A 59 10.87 -4.09 -26.39
C GLY A 59 11.22 -5.36 -25.62
N PHE A 60 11.04 -5.40 -24.29
CA PHE A 60 11.20 -6.62 -23.50
C PHE A 60 9.82 -7.17 -23.10
N ALA A 61 9.38 -8.25 -23.76
CA ALA A 61 8.02 -8.76 -23.60
C ALA A 61 7.75 -9.47 -22.27
N ASN A 62 8.77 -10.10 -21.67
CA ASN A 62 8.65 -10.89 -20.44
C ASN A 62 9.38 -10.21 -19.27
N ASP A 63 9.07 -8.94 -19.04
CA ASP A 63 9.69 -8.14 -17.98
C ASP A 63 9.06 -8.46 -16.62
N THR A 64 9.84 -9.03 -15.70
CA THR A 64 9.45 -9.24 -14.30
C THR A 64 10.09 -8.20 -13.40
N TYR A 65 9.43 -7.80 -12.31
CA TYR A 65 10.02 -6.81 -11.41
C TYR A 65 11.35 -7.30 -10.82
N GLU A 66 11.39 -8.56 -10.39
CA GLU A 66 12.60 -9.22 -9.90
C GLU A 66 13.63 -9.43 -11.01
N ILE A 67 14.89 -9.15 -10.67
CA ILE A 67 16.05 -9.30 -11.55
C ILE A 67 16.29 -10.80 -11.77
N GLN A 68 16.07 -11.26 -13.00
CA GLN A 68 16.26 -12.68 -13.35
C GLN A 68 17.71 -12.99 -13.72
N ASN A 69 18.40 -12.05 -14.38
CA ASN A 69 19.74 -12.24 -14.97
C ASN A 69 20.56 -10.94 -14.93
N GLU A 70 21.90 -11.03 -15.04
CA GLU A 70 22.81 -9.86 -15.12
C GLU A 70 22.51 -8.96 -16.33
N ASN A 71 22.09 -9.55 -17.45
CA ASN A 71 21.66 -8.82 -18.64
C ASN A 71 20.40 -7.99 -18.37
N HIS A 72 19.47 -8.54 -17.58
CA HIS A 72 18.24 -7.85 -17.19
C HIS A 72 18.56 -6.64 -16.31
N GLN A 73 19.46 -6.81 -15.34
CA GLN A 73 19.95 -5.72 -14.51
C GLN A 73 20.59 -4.60 -15.35
N SER A 74 21.44 -4.96 -16.32
CA SER A 74 22.10 -4.00 -17.21
C SER A 74 21.09 -3.23 -18.07
N LEU A 75 19.99 -3.87 -18.49
CA LEU A 75 18.90 -3.21 -19.20
C LEU A 75 18.14 -2.26 -18.27
N ILE A 76 17.81 -2.70 -17.05
CA ILE A 76 17.14 -1.86 -16.05
C ILE A 76 17.95 -0.58 -15.79
N ASP A 77 19.25 -0.72 -15.51
CA ASP A 77 20.14 0.42 -15.26
C ASP A 77 20.25 1.38 -16.45
N LYS A 78 20.16 0.83 -17.67
CA LYS A 78 20.20 1.60 -18.91
C LYS A 78 18.91 2.38 -19.14
N PHE A 79 17.75 1.77 -18.93
CA PHE A 79 16.45 2.35 -19.28
C PHE A 79 15.80 3.12 -18.14
N ILE A 80 16.03 2.74 -16.88
CA ILE A 80 15.35 3.33 -15.73
C ILE A 80 16.31 4.31 -15.03
N PRO A 81 15.94 5.59 -14.86
CA PRO A 81 16.74 6.53 -14.10
C PRO A 81 16.70 6.21 -12.61
N PHE A 82 17.78 6.56 -11.90
CA PHE A 82 17.78 6.56 -10.44
C PHE A 82 17.15 7.85 -9.93
N LEU A 83 16.40 7.74 -8.84
CA LEU A 83 15.80 8.89 -8.17
C LEU A 83 16.92 9.83 -7.72
N SER A 84 16.96 11.02 -8.32
CA SER A 84 18.07 11.97 -8.15
C SER A 84 18.02 12.72 -6.81
N ASP A 85 16.98 12.48 -6.00
CA ASP A 85 16.85 13.06 -4.68
C ASP A 85 17.80 12.36 -3.70
N LYS A 86 18.66 13.17 -3.09
CA LYS A 86 19.90 12.84 -2.36
C LYS A 86 19.71 12.03 -1.05
N SER A 87 18.84 11.02 -1.02
CA SER A 87 18.56 10.27 0.21
C SER A 87 18.77 8.75 0.12
N PHE A 88 18.69 8.12 -1.07
CA PHE A 88 18.91 6.67 -1.15
C PHE A 88 19.55 6.25 -2.48
N LYS A 89 20.84 5.94 -2.43
CA LYS A 89 21.59 5.35 -3.55
C LYS A 89 21.03 3.95 -3.83
N GLY A 90 20.21 3.80 -4.87
CA GLY A 90 19.71 2.50 -5.33
C GLY A 90 18.20 2.38 -5.55
N ILE A 91 17.42 3.46 -5.42
CA ILE A 91 15.99 3.43 -5.78
C ILE A 91 15.81 3.91 -7.22
N TYR A 92 15.19 3.09 -8.05
CA TYR A 92 14.78 3.44 -9.41
C TYR A 92 13.55 4.35 -9.39
N GLU A 93 13.48 5.31 -10.31
CA GLU A 93 12.25 6.08 -10.51
C GLU A 93 11.17 5.19 -11.15
N GLY A 94 9.97 5.16 -10.56
CA GLY A 94 8.88 4.30 -11.02
C GLY A 94 8.06 4.85 -12.18
N CYS A 95 8.18 6.15 -12.48
CA CYS A 95 7.26 6.86 -13.39
C CYS A 95 7.87 7.23 -14.75
N THR A 96 9.19 7.12 -14.88
CA THR A 96 9.94 7.68 -16.01
C THR A 96 10.83 6.61 -16.65
N VAL A 97 10.97 6.67 -17.97
CA VAL A 97 11.84 5.78 -18.74
C VAL A 97 12.69 6.59 -19.71
N LYS A 98 13.95 6.18 -19.86
CA LYS A 98 14.88 6.73 -20.84
C LYS A 98 14.58 6.13 -22.20
N THR A 99 14.14 6.96 -23.13
CA THR A 99 14.00 6.59 -24.54
C THR A 99 15.24 7.04 -25.29
N PHE A 100 15.89 6.12 -26.02
CA PHE A 100 17.07 6.43 -26.82
C PHE A 100 16.63 6.77 -28.24
N MET A 101 16.98 7.97 -28.71
CA MET A 101 16.68 8.41 -30.06
C MET A 101 17.82 7.97 -30.98
N ASN A 102 17.51 7.08 -31.93
CA ASN A 102 18.42 6.50 -32.92
C ASN A 102 19.38 5.40 -32.41
N SER A 103 19.31 4.22 -33.01
CA SER A 103 20.02 2.99 -32.61
C SER A 103 21.56 3.04 -32.66
N SER A 104 22.15 4.17 -33.03
CA SER A 104 23.60 4.28 -33.31
C SER A 104 24.35 5.31 -32.45
N SER A 105 23.69 6.04 -31.54
CA SER A 105 24.38 6.90 -30.60
C SER A 105 23.79 6.78 -29.20
N SER A 106 24.49 6.06 -28.34
CA SER A 106 24.12 5.75 -26.95
C SER A 106 24.02 6.95 -26.00
N ASN A 107 24.20 8.19 -26.49
CA ASN A 107 24.51 9.35 -25.64
C ASN A 107 23.38 10.39 -25.55
N ASN A 108 22.33 10.27 -26.38
CA ASN A 108 21.18 11.17 -26.33
C ASN A 108 19.93 10.38 -25.92
N PHE A 109 19.49 10.57 -24.67
CA PHE A 109 18.26 10.00 -24.14
C PHE A 109 17.27 11.12 -23.78
N THR A 110 15.99 10.86 -23.98
CA THR A 110 14.89 11.68 -23.48
C THR A 110 14.19 10.95 -22.34
N ILE A 111 13.77 11.68 -21.32
CA ILE A 111 13.00 11.12 -20.20
C ILE A 111 11.53 11.29 -20.55
N ASN A 112 10.82 10.18 -20.71
CA ASN A 112 9.40 10.15 -21.04
C ASN A 112 8.62 9.44 -19.93
N TYR A 113 7.33 9.77 -19.81
CA TYR A 113 6.41 9.03 -18.94
C TYR A 113 6.09 7.66 -19.52
N CYS A 114 5.97 6.68 -18.64
CA CYS A 114 5.67 5.29 -19.02
C CYS A 114 4.16 5.08 -19.13
N SER A 115 3.76 4.22 -20.07
CA SER A 115 2.37 3.78 -20.22
C SER A 115 2.11 2.40 -19.61
N GLU A 116 3.16 1.61 -19.35
CA GLU A 116 3.06 0.27 -18.77
C GLU A 116 4.03 0.13 -17.59
N TRP A 117 3.57 -0.55 -16.54
CA TRP A 117 4.32 -0.78 -15.31
C TRP A 117 4.48 -2.26 -14.99
N VAL A 118 5.52 -2.57 -14.23
CA VAL A 118 5.79 -3.89 -13.67
C VAL A 118 5.89 -3.74 -12.16
N PHE A 119 5.10 -4.54 -11.44
CA PHE A 119 4.96 -4.48 -9.98
C PHE A 119 5.70 -5.64 -9.30
N SER A 120 6.25 -5.38 -8.11
CA SER A 120 6.82 -6.42 -7.25
C SER A 120 5.74 -7.33 -6.68
N LYS A 121 6.03 -8.63 -6.63
CA LYS A 121 5.15 -9.67 -6.08
C LYS A 121 5.58 -10.18 -4.70
N GLU A 122 6.50 -9.49 -4.04
CA GLU A 122 7.09 -9.93 -2.75
C GLU A 122 6.05 -10.09 -1.63
N TYR A 123 5.13 -9.12 -1.51
CA TYR A 123 4.12 -9.08 -0.43
C TYR A 123 2.70 -9.31 -0.93
N PHE A 124 2.43 -9.00 -2.20
CA PHE A 124 1.09 -9.01 -2.78
C PHE A 124 1.14 -9.61 -4.18
N GLU A 125 0.29 -10.61 -4.45
CA GLU A 125 0.14 -11.17 -5.80
C GLU A 125 -0.61 -10.21 -6.74
N SER A 126 -1.62 -9.53 -6.20
CA SER A 126 -2.42 -8.51 -6.88
C SER A 126 -2.93 -7.49 -5.87
N THR A 127 -2.98 -6.23 -6.29
CA THR A 127 -3.66 -5.15 -5.55
C THR A 127 -4.57 -4.40 -6.51
N LEU A 128 -5.50 -3.59 -6.00
CA LEU A 128 -6.35 -2.75 -6.84
C LEU A 128 -5.53 -1.87 -7.78
N VAL A 129 -4.34 -1.45 -7.33
CA VAL A 129 -3.40 -0.66 -8.12
C VAL A 129 -2.88 -1.46 -9.31
N THR A 130 -2.52 -2.73 -9.12
CA THR A 130 -1.96 -3.56 -10.20
C THR A 130 -2.99 -3.94 -11.26
N GLU A 131 -4.27 -4.00 -10.90
CA GLU A 131 -5.36 -4.39 -11.81
C GLU A 131 -5.99 -3.20 -12.55
N VAL A 132 -6.02 -2.01 -11.92
CA VAL A 132 -6.71 -0.82 -12.48
C VAL A 132 -5.76 0.09 -13.27
N PHE A 133 -4.47 0.14 -12.94
CA PHE A 133 -3.46 0.86 -13.71
C PHE A 133 -2.96 -0.01 -14.87
N PHE A 134 -3.80 -0.13 -15.91
CA PHE A 134 -3.46 -0.69 -17.23
C PHE A 134 -3.16 0.41 -18.24
#